data_AF-A0A7S0QHD9-F1
#
_entry.id   AF-A0A7S0QHD9-F1
#
_cell.length_a   1.000
_cell.length_b   1.000
_cell.length_c   1.000
_cell.angle_alpha   90.00
_cell.angle_beta   90.00
_cell.angle_gamma   90.00
#
_symmetry.space_group_name_H-M   'P 1'
#
loop_
_entity.id
_entity.type
_entity.pdbx_description
1 polymer ?
#
loop_
_entity_poly.entity_id
_entity_poly.type
_entity_poly.pdbx_seq_one_letter_code
_entity_poly.pdbx_strand_id
1 'polypeptide(L)'
;AAALCAAHERREACGYAYADGDLRWTRRNAVLYPLLCASAGVCAGALGIAAGMVLGPLLLELGMLPLAAAASSGFMVLFVSSSTAFQFLVMGQLQADYALCLSAVGAVAGAVGNTGVGYLVRRSRKTWFVVAILAAVFAASSVLMAAAGYARAAEEQAHGRSPYGQPLCPRTPLLLHAAAGH
;
A
#
# COMPACT_ATOMS: atom_id res chain seq x y z
N ALA A 1 -11.52 10.74 19.74
CA ALA A 1 -12.18 12.00 19.31
C ALA A 1 -12.67 12.84 20.49
N ALA A 2 -13.55 12.33 21.38
CA ALA A 2 -14.10 13.13 22.50
C ALA A 2 -13.03 13.73 23.44
N ALA A 3 -11.99 12.96 23.79
CA ALA A 3 -10.89 13.44 24.63
C ALA A 3 -10.02 14.52 23.93
N LEU A 4 -9.82 14.41 22.62
CA LEU A 4 -9.10 15.41 21.81
C LEU A 4 -9.87 16.73 21.76
N CYS A 5 -11.19 16.67 21.60
CA CYS A 5 -12.03 17.88 21.58
C CYS A 5 -12.14 18.54 22.96
N ALA A 6 -12.26 17.76 24.04
CA ALA A 6 -12.27 18.31 25.39
C ALA A 6 -10.93 18.95 25.79
N ALA A 7 -9.81 18.41 25.28
CA ALA A 7 -8.49 19.02 25.45
C ALA A 7 -8.32 20.30 24.61
N HIS A 8 -8.91 20.35 23.41
CA HIS A 8 -8.90 21.53 22.55
C HIS A 8 -9.72 22.68 23.15
N GLU A 9 -10.93 22.41 23.63
CA GLU A 9 -11.80 23.40 24.31
C GLU A 9 -11.13 23.98 25.57
N ARG A 10 -10.41 23.17 26.35
CA ARG A 10 -9.61 23.66 27.50
C ARG A 10 -8.46 24.57 27.09
N ARG A 11 -7.80 24.30 25.95
CA ARG A 11 -6.68 25.12 25.45
C ARG A 11 -7.16 26.44 24.87
N GLU A 12 -8.32 26.46 24.21
CA GLU A 12 -8.97 27.70 23.76
C GLU A 12 -9.46 28.57 24.92
N ALA A 13 -10.02 27.96 25.97
CA ALA A 13 -10.48 28.68 27.17
C ALA A 13 -9.34 29.40 27.93
N CYS A 14 -8.09 28.94 27.80
CA CYS A 14 -6.92 29.56 28.41
C CYS A 14 -6.20 30.56 27.48
N GLY A 15 -6.75 30.88 26.30
CA GLY A 15 -6.13 31.85 25.38
C GLY A 15 -4.77 31.40 24.85
N TYR A 16 -4.57 30.10 24.64
CA TYR A 16 -3.30 29.57 24.16
C TYR A 16 -2.97 30.11 22.77
N ALA A 17 -1.86 30.84 22.64
CA ALA A 17 -1.37 31.32 21.37
C ALA A 17 -0.88 30.11 20.53
N TYR A 18 -1.71 29.69 19.58
CA TYR A 18 -1.34 28.65 18.63
C TYR A 18 -0.09 29.11 17.86
N ALA A 19 0.99 28.35 17.99
CA ALA A 19 2.21 28.59 17.21
C ALA A 19 1.97 28.23 15.73
N ASP A 20 2.75 28.82 14.82
CA ASP A 20 2.67 28.49 13.39
C ASP A 20 2.91 26.98 13.17
N GLY A 21 1.83 26.28 12.84
CA GLY A 21 1.80 24.84 12.57
C GLY A 21 1.06 23.97 13.60
N ASP A 22 0.26 24.57 14.48
CA ASP A 22 -0.53 23.85 15.48
C ASP A 22 -1.85 23.30 14.89
N LEU A 23 -2.14 22.03 15.17
CA LEU A 23 -3.33 21.32 14.67
C LEU A 23 -4.61 21.84 15.31
N ARG A 24 -5.53 22.40 14.51
CA ARG A 24 -6.89 22.75 14.96
C ARG A 24 -7.81 21.54 14.91
N TRP A 25 -8.07 20.95 16.08
CA TRP A 25 -8.86 19.72 16.21
C TRP A 25 -10.36 20.01 16.35
N THR A 26 -11.04 20.22 15.22
CA THR A 26 -12.51 20.24 15.19
C THR A 26 -13.08 18.83 15.39
N ARG A 27 -14.22 18.67 16.09
CA ARG A 27 -14.90 17.36 16.31
C ARG A 27 -15.05 16.52 15.05
N ARG A 28 -15.38 17.17 13.93
CA ARG A 28 -15.55 16.52 12.63
C ARG A 28 -14.22 16.00 12.10
N ASN A 29 -13.19 16.84 12.07
CA ASN A 29 -11.86 16.52 11.53
C ASN A 29 -11.16 15.44 12.38
N ALA A 30 -11.31 15.49 13.71
CA ALA A 30 -10.73 14.50 14.63
C ALA A 30 -11.26 13.06 14.44
N VAL A 31 -12.38 12.89 13.73
CA VAL A 31 -12.96 11.56 13.40
C VAL A 31 -12.77 11.25 11.92
N LEU A 32 -13.00 12.23 11.05
CA LEU A 32 -13.05 12.02 9.61
C LEU A 32 -11.65 11.75 9.02
N TYR A 33 -10.61 12.42 9.50
CA TYR A 33 -9.23 12.18 9.05
C TYR A 33 -8.70 10.78 9.40
N PRO A 34 -8.78 10.28 10.66
CA PRO A 34 -8.32 8.93 10.95
C PRO A 34 -9.14 7.86 10.23
N LEU A 35 -10.44 8.06 10.00
CA LEU A 35 -11.26 7.14 9.20
C LEU A 35 -10.83 7.12 7.73
N LEU A 36 -10.58 8.28 7.11
CA LEU A 36 -10.04 8.37 5.76
C LEU A 36 -8.66 7.74 5.64
N CYS A 37 -7.79 7.97 6.63
CA CYS A 37 -6.46 7.41 6.66
C CYS A 37 -6.50 5.88 6.84
N ALA A 38 -7.44 5.37 7.66
CA ALA A 38 -7.65 3.93 7.83
C ALA A 38 -8.16 3.28 6.54
N SER A 39 -9.18 3.85 5.88
CA SER A 39 -9.69 3.30 4.62
C SER A 39 -8.66 3.38 3.50
N ALA A 40 -7.95 4.52 3.37
CA ALA A 40 -6.85 4.67 2.44
C ALA A 40 -5.72 3.68 2.74
N GLY A 41 -5.41 3.43 4.02
CA GLY A 41 -4.40 2.46 4.44
C GLY A 41 -4.78 1.01 4.10
N VAL A 42 -6.05 0.63 4.28
CA VAL A 42 -6.55 -0.70 3.88
C VAL A 42 -6.46 -0.87 2.36
N CYS A 43 -6.90 0.13 1.58
CA CYS A 43 -6.81 0.09 0.12
C CYS A 43 -5.35 0.10 -0.36
N ALA A 44 -4.49 0.94 0.23
CA ALA A 44 -3.08 1.02 -0.12
C ALA A 44 -2.33 -0.28 0.23
N GLY A 45 -2.65 -0.89 1.39
CA GLY A 45 -2.12 -2.19 1.78
C GLY A 45 -2.54 -3.31 0.82
N ALA A 46 -3.80 -3.31 0.38
CA ALA A 46 -4.29 -4.27 -0.62
C ALA A 46 -3.62 -4.09 -2.00
N LEU A 47 -3.27 -2.85 -2.36
CA LEU A 47 -2.60 -2.52 -3.62
C LEU A 47 -1.06 -2.59 -3.54
N GLY A 48 -0.48 -2.83 -2.37
CA GLY A 48 0.97 -2.84 -2.17
C GLY A 48 1.63 -1.46 -2.22
N ILE A 49 0.88 -0.39 -1.98
CA ILE A 49 1.36 1.00 -2.03
C ILE A 49 1.74 1.45 -0.62
N ALA A 50 2.96 1.94 -0.45
CA ALA A 50 3.43 2.43 0.84
C ALA A 50 2.58 3.64 1.31
N ALA A 51 1.96 3.51 2.49
CA ALA A 51 1.10 4.53 3.11
C ALA A 51 1.79 5.90 3.30
N GLY A 52 3.13 5.95 3.30
CA GLY A 52 3.92 7.18 3.41
C GLY A 52 3.71 8.18 2.27
N MET A 53 3.32 7.72 1.07
CA MET A 53 3.05 8.62 -0.06
C MET A 53 1.78 9.46 0.13
N VAL A 54 0.83 8.97 0.92
CA VAL A 54 -0.44 9.66 1.24
C VAL A 54 -0.31 10.45 2.54
N LEU A 55 0.44 9.93 3.52
CA LEU A 55 0.63 10.59 4.83
C LEU A 55 1.34 11.94 4.71
N GLY A 56 2.32 12.07 3.82
CA GLY A 56 3.10 13.30 3.62
C GLY A 56 2.25 14.53 3.30
N PRO A 57 1.49 14.56 2.18
CA PRO A 57 0.62 15.67 1.86
C PRO A 57 -0.50 15.88 2.89
N LEU A 58 -1.03 14.80 3.48
CA LEU A 58 -2.10 14.89 4.47
C LEU A 58 -1.64 15.55 5.78
N LEU A 59 -0.40 15.28 6.24
CA LEU A 59 0.17 15.93 7.42
C LEU A 59 0.51 17.41 7.18
N LEU A 60 0.83 17.78 5.94
CA LEU A 60 1.01 19.18 5.54
C LEU A 60 -0.31 19.94 5.49
N GLU A 61 -1.39 19.31 5.00
CA GLU A 61 -2.74 19.89 5.02
C GLU A 61 -3.27 20.09 6.46
N LEU A 62 -2.83 19.24 7.39
CA LEU A 62 -3.13 19.36 8.81
C LEU A 62 -2.34 20.47 9.53
N GLY A 63 -1.47 21.17 8.81
CA GLY A 63 -0.70 22.30 9.33
C GLY A 63 0.57 21.90 10.10
N MET A 64 0.92 20.61 10.20
CA MET A 64 2.15 20.25 10.94
C MET A 64 3.40 20.77 10.23
N LEU A 65 4.42 21.12 11.04
CA LEU A 65 5.74 21.44 10.49
C LEU A 65 6.24 20.29 9.60
N PRO A 66 6.74 20.60 8.38
CA PRO A 66 7.19 19.58 7.42
C PRO A 66 8.28 18.66 7.99
N LEU A 67 9.13 19.20 8.87
CA LEU A 67 10.18 18.43 9.54
C LEU A 67 9.61 17.40 10.53
N ALA A 68 8.64 17.80 11.35
CA ALA A 68 7.99 16.92 12.32
C ALA A 68 7.10 15.88 11.62
N ALA A 69 6.40 16.28 10.55
CA ALA A 69 5.58 15.39 9.72
C ALA A 69 6.42 14.32 9.02
N ALA A 70 7.57 14.70 8.43
CA ALA A 70 8.48 13.77 7.78
C ALA A 70 9.10 12.78 8.80
N ALA A 71 9.55 13.29 9.96
CA ALA A 71 10.10 12.44 11.02
C ALA A 71 9.06 11.42 11.51
N SER A 72 7.85 11.89 11.82
CA SER A 72 6.76 11.04 12.32
C SER A 72 6.35 9.97 11.30
N SER A 73 6.23 10.35 10.02
CA SER A 73 5.92 9.40 8.94
C SER A 73 7.01 8.34 8.78
N GLY A 74 8.28 8.75 8.86
CA GLY A 74 9.42 7.83 8.81
C GLY A 74 9.39 6.83 9.96
N PHE A 75 9.18 7.29 11.20
CA PHE A 75 9.05 6.41 12.36
C PHE A 75 7.87 5.44 12.22
N MET A 76 6.72 5.91 11.72
CA MET A 76 5.56 5.04 11.50
C MET A 76 5.86 3.95 10.47
N VAL A 77 6.51 4.28 9.37
CA VAL A 77 6.89 3.30 8.33
C VAL A 77 7.91 2.28 8.88
N LEU A 78 8.91 2.72 9.63
CA LEU A 78 9.87 1.83 10.27
C LEU A 78 9.20 0.88 11.27
N PHE A 79 8.32 1.42 12.12
CA PHE A 79 7.58 0.64 13.10
C PHE A 79 6.66 -0.39 12.45
N VAL A 80 5.90 0.00 11.43
CA VAL A 80 5.04 -0.92 10.66
C VAL A 80 5.89 -2.00 10.00
N SER A 81 7.01 -1.63 9.38
CA SER A 81 7.89 -2.59 8.70
C SER A 81 8.50 -3.61 9.68
N SER A 82 8.92 -3.16 10.86
CA SER A 82 9.43 -4.02 11.93
C SER A 82 8.33 -4.95 12.47
N SER A 83 7.12 -4.41 12.69
CA SER A 83 5.96 -5.21 13.13
C SER A 83 5.59 -6.28 12.11
N THR A 84 5.52 -5.93 10.82
CA THR A 84 5.25 -6.88 9.73
C THR A 84 6.35 -7.95 9.62
N ALA A 85 7.62 -7.57 9.73
CA ALA A 85 8.72 -8.52 9.74
C ALA A 85 8.61 -9.49 10.93
N PHE A 86 8.25 -8.99 12.12
CA PHE A 86 8.01 -9.80 13.30
C PHE A 86 6.82 -10.75 13.11
N GLN A 87 5.72 -10.28 12.52
CA GLN A 87 4.55 -11.11 12.20
C GLN A 87 4.92 -12.28 11.27
N PHE A 88 5.69 -12.02 10.21
CA PHE A 88 6.15 -13.08 9.29
C PHE A 88 7.10 -14.07 9.96
N LEU A 89 7.92 -13.60 10.90
CA LEU A 89 8.79 -14.45 11.70
C LEU A 89 7.96 -15.40 12.58
N VAL A 90 6.94 -14.88 13.29
CA VAL A 90 6.05 -15.68 14.14
C VAL A 90 5.26 -16.71 13.34
N MET A 91 4.84 -16.39 12.11
CA MET A 91 4.16 -17.34 11.22
C MET A 91 5.08 -18.45 10.68
N GLY A 92 6.39 -18.42 10.94
CA GLY A 92 7.34 -19.44 10.50
C GLY A 92 7.52 -19.52 8.97
N GLN A 93 7.03 -18.53 8.24
CA GLN A 93 7.09 -18.46 6.76
C GLN A 93 8.40 -17.81 6.27
N LEU A 94 9.28 -17.38 7.17
CA LEU A 94 10.43 -16.55 6.85
C LEU A 94 11.71 -17.38 6.73
N GLN A 95 12.16 -17.62 5.49
CA GLN A 95 13.54 -18.05 5.24
C GLN A 95 14.48 -16.87 5.53
N ALA A 96 15.24 -16.95 6.62
CA ALA A 96 16.07 -15.84 7.13
C ALA A 96 17.07 -15.31 6.08
N ASP A 97 17.66 -16.20 5.29
CA ASP A 97 18.63 -15.83 4.23
C ASP A 97 17.99 -14.95 3.14
N TYR A 98 16.77 -15.30 2.74
CA TYR A 98 16.04 -14.54 1.72
C TYR A 98 15.55 -13.21 2.28
N ALA A 99 15.08 -13.19 3.54
CA ALA A 99 14.62 -11.98 4.21
C ALA A 99 15.75 -10.94 4.37
N LEU A 100 16.95 -11.37 4.74
CA LEU A 100 18.11 -10.49 4.85
C LEU A 100 18.55 -9.96 3.49
N CYS A 101 18.61 -10.81 2.47
CA CYS A 101 18.95 -10.39 1.11
C CYS A 101 17.94 -9.37 0.56
N LEU A 102 16.64 -9.66 0.68
CA LEU A 102 15.59 -8.76 0.20
C LEU A 102 15.56 -7.43 0.96
N SER A 103 15.76 -7.45 2.27
CA SER A 103 15.79 -6.23 3.07
C SER A 103 17.00 -5.35 2.73
N ALA A 104 18.17 -5.94 2.47
CA ALA A 104 19.35 -5.20 2.00
C ALA A 104 19.10 -4.59 0.61
N VAL A 105 18.59 -5.37 -0.34
CA VAL A 105 18.24 -4.88 -1.68
C VAL A 105 17.18 -3.79 -1.60
N GLY A 106 16.15 -3.97 -0.79
CA GLY A 106 15.09 -2.99 -0.55
C GLY A 106 15.62 -1.70 0.08
N ALA A 107 16.54 -1.78 1.04
CA ALA A 107 17.18 -0.63 1.65
C ALA A 107 18.00 0.17 0.63
N VAL A 108 18.80 -0.50 -0.20
CA VAL A 108 19.60 0.15 -1.26
C VAL A 108 18.69 0.76 -2.31
N ALA A 109 17.69 0.01 -2.79
CA ALA A 109 16.72 0.50 -3.77
C ALA A 109 15.94 1.71 -3.24
N GLY A 110 15.51 1.67 -1.97
CA GLY A 110 14.83 2.77 -1.29
C GLY A 110 15.72 4.00 -1.14
N ALA A 111 16.99 3.82 -0.73
CA ALA A 111 17.95 4.90 -0.63
C ALA A 111 18.21 5.55 -2.00
N VAL A 112 18.49 4.76 -3.03
CA VAL A 112 18.72 5.24 -4.40
C VAL A 112 17.46 5.93 -4.94
N GLY A 113 16.28 5.32 -4.74
CA GLY A 113 15.00 5.88 -5.18
C GLY A 113 14.69 7.21 -4.51
N ASN A 114 14.82 7.30 -3.18
CA ASN A 114 14.56 8.54 -2.44
C ASN A 114 15.54 9.65 -2.83
N THR A 115 16.82 9.32 -3.02
CA THR A 115 17.85 10.28 -3.43
C THR A 115 17.63 10.74 -4.88
N GLY A 116 17.28 9.81 -5.77
CA GLY A 116 16.98 10.08 -7.18
C GLY A 116 15.73 10.92 -7.35
N VAL A 117 14.64 10.58 -6.66
CA VAL A 117 13.40 11.39 -6.65
C VAL A 117 13.67 12.76 -6.05
N GLY A 118 14.42 12.85 -4.95
CA GLY A 118 14.81 14.13 -4.35
C GLY A 118 15.60 15.02 -5.32
N TYR A 119 16.53 14.44 -6.08
CA TYR A 119 17.27 15.15 -7.12
C TYR A 119 16.36 15.59 -8.29
N LEU A 120 15.47 14.70 -8.73
CA LEU A 120 14.57 14.93 -9.86
C LEU A 120 13.52 16.00 -9.54
N VAL A 121 12.97 16.01 -8.31
CA VAL A 121 12.04 17.05 -7.84
C VAL A 121 12.72 18.42 -7.79
N ARG A 122 13.98 18.49 -7.32
CA ARG A 122 14.77 19.74 -7.32
C ARG A 122 15.01 20.26 -8.72
N ARG A 123 15.24 19.36 -9.69
CA ARG A 123 15.39 19.71 -11.11
C ARG A 123 14.08 20.22 -11.72
N SER A 124 12.96 19.59 -11.38
CA SER A 124 11.69 19.80 -12.10
C SER A 124 10.84 20.96 -11.61
N ARG A 125 10.98 21.45 -10.35
CA ARG A 125 10.25 22.60 -9.73
C ARG A 125 8.72 22.71 -9.95
N LYS A 126 8.09 21.75 -10.62
CA LYS A 126 6.68 21.75 -11.03
C LYS A 126 5.95 20.55 -10.43
N THR A 127 4.88 20.81 -9.70
CA THR A 127 4.07 19.82 -8.96
C THR A 127 3.48 18.73 -9.85
N TRP A 128 3.17 19.02 -11.13
CA TRP A 128 2.59 18.05 -12.06
C TRP A 128 3.50 16.84 -12.32
N PHE A 129 4.82 16.99 -12.15
CA PHE A 129 5.78 15.91 -12.40
C PHE A 129 5.65 14.76 -11.40
N VAL A 130 5.31 15.07 -10.13
CA VAL A 130 5.09 14.03 -9.09
C VAL A 130 3.86 13.21 -9.43
N VAL A 131 2.77 13.87 -9.85
CA VAL A 131 1.54 13.21 -10.27
C VAL A 131 1.77 12.35 -11.52
N ALA A 132 2.59 12.83 -12.48
CA ALA A 132 2.95 12.07 -13.68
C ALA A 132 3.74 10.79 -13.36
N ILE A 133 4.70 10.84 -12.43
CA ILE A 133 5.44 9.64 -11.99
C ILE A 133 4.49 8.64 -11.32
N LEU A 134 3.62 9.12 -10.41
CA LEU A 134 2.63 8.25 -9.76
C LEU A 134 1.75 7.56 -10.80
N ALA A 135 1.19 8.33 -11.74
CA ALA A 135 0.37 7.80 -12.82
C ALA A 135 1.13 6.77 -13.69
N ALA A 136 2.40 7.02 -14.00
CA ALA A 136 3.22 6.08 -14.76
C ALA A 136 3.44 4.76 -14.01
N VAL A 137 3.70 4.81 -12.69
CA VAL A 137 3.86 3.60 -11.86
C VAL A 137 2.56 2.80 -11.78
N PHE A 138 1.42 3.47 -11.61
CA PHE A 138 0.09 2.82 -11.63
C PHE A 138 -0.23 2.20 -12.99
N ALA A 139 0.06 2.91 -14.08
CA ALA A 139 -0.17 2.42 -15.43
C ALA A 139 0.72 1.20 -15.72
N ALA A 140 2.01 1.28 -15.39
CA ALA A 140 2.94 0.16 -15.56
C ALA A 140 2.48 -1.07 -14.75
N SER A 141 2.10 -0.88 -13.49
CA SER A 141 1.62 -1.97 -12.63
C SER A 141 0.35 -2.61 -13.18
N SER A 142 -0.61 -1.79 -13.63
CA SER A 142 -1.85 -2.26 -14.26
C SER A 142 -1.57 -3.04 -15.55
N VAL A 143 -0.64 -2.55 -16.39
CA VAL A 143 -0.25 -3.21 -17.65
C VAL A 143 0.45 -4.53 -17.38
N LEU A 144 1.38 -4.59 -16.41
CA LEU A 144 2.09 -5.82 -16.03
C LEU A 144 1.12 -6.88 -15.50
N MET A 145 0.20 -6.50 -14.61
CA MET A 145 -0.83 -7.41 -14.09
C MET A 145 -1.80 -7.86 -15.19
N ALA A 146 -2.21 -6.96 -16.08
CA ALA A 146 -3.06 -7.31 -17.20
C ALA A 146 -2.33 -8.27 -18.15
N ALA A 147 -1.11 -7.95 -18.56
CA ALA A 147 -0.31 -8.79 -19.46
C ALA A 147 -0.01 -10.17 -18.85
N ALA A 148 0.36 -10.22 -17.57
CA ALA A 148 0.54 -11.48 -16.86
C ALA A 148 -0.78 -12.26 -16.77
N GLY A 149 -1.89 -11.59 -16.45
CA GLY A 149 -3.22 -12.21 -16.43
C GLY A 149 -3.63 -12.78 -17.79
N TYR A 150 -3.41 -12.05 -18.88
CA TYR A 150 -3.67 -12.54 -20.24
C TYR A 150 -2.77 -13.71 -20.62
N ALA A 151 -1.47 -13.66 -20.27
CA ALA A 151 -0.56 -14.77 -20.53
C ALA A 151 -0.98 -16.05 -19.76
N ARG A 152 -1.39 -15.91 -18.50
CA ARG A 152 -1.91 -17.03 -17.70
C ARG A 152 -3.24 -17.56 -18.24
N ALA A 153 -4.15 -16.68 -18.63
CA ALA A 153 -5.43 -17.08 -19.23
C ALA A 153 -5.23 -17.80 -20.59
N ALA A 154 -4.24 -17.40 -21.38
CA ALA A 154 -3.89 -18.05 -22.64
C ALA A 154 -3.26 -19.44 -22.42
N GLU A 155 -2.38 -19.58 -21.42
CA GLU A 155 -1.82 -20.89 -21.02
C GLU A 155 -2.90 -21.84 -20.49
N GLU A 156 -3.86 -21.34 -19.70
CA GLU A 156 -4.96 -22.15 -19.16
C GLU A 156 -5.86 -22.73 -20.26
N GLN A 157 -6.09 -21.97 -21.34
CA GLN A 157 -6.83 -22.46 -22.51
C GLN A 157 -6.06 -23.52 -23.30
N ALA A 158 -4.72 -23.40 -23.39
CA ALA A 158 -3.88 -24.38 -24.08
C ALA A 158 -3.78 -25.73 -23.33
N HIS A 159 -3.92 -25.73 -22.00
CA HIS A 159 -3.86 -26.93 -21.17
C HIS A 159 -5.24 -27.51 -20.79
N GLY A 160 -6.33 -26.94 -21.29
CA GLY A 160 -7.69 -27.50 -21.15
C GLY A 160 -8.22 -27.55 -19.71
N ARG A 161 -7.75 -26.69 -18.81
CA ARG A 161 -8.29 -26.57 -17.43
C ARG A 161 -9.18 -25.34 -17.31
N SER A 162 -10.44 -25.56 -16.94
CA SER A 162 -11.40 -24.50 -16.65
C SER A 162 -11.04 -23.77 -15.34
N PRO A 163 -11.20 -22.44 -15.25
CA PRO A 163 -10.90 -21.65 -14.05
C PRO A 163 -11.79 -21.95 -12.82
N TYR A 164 -12.81 -22.80 -12.95
CA TYR A 164 -13.73 -23.20 -11.87
C TYR A 164 -13.47 -24.59 -11.28
N GLY A 165 -12.29 -25.18 -11.48
CA GLY A 165 -11.91 -26.42 -10.78
C GLY A 165 -12.79 -27.64 -11.08
N GLN A 166 -13.60 -27.59 -12.15
CA GLN A 166 -14.27 -28.78 -12.67
C GLN A 166 -13.59 -29.24 -13.96
N PRO A 167 -13.17 -30.51 -14.05
CA PRO A 167 -12.73 -31.06 -15.32
C PRO A 167 -13.90 -31.01 -16.30
N LEU A 168 -13.66 -30.46 -17.50
CA LEU A 168 -14.56 -30.57 -18.65
C LEU A 168 -14.62 -32.05 -19.05
N CYS A 169 -15.57 -32.78 -18.46
CA CYS A 169 -15.96 -34.17 -18.68
C CYS A 169 -14.85 -35.24 -18.54
N PRO A 170 -15.11 -36.37 -17.83
CA PRO A 170 -14.45 -37.62 -18.18
C PRO A 170 -15.05 -38.06 -19.52
N ARG A 171 -14.39 -37.76 -20.64
CA ARG A 171 -14.63 -38.52 -21.88
C ARG A 171 -13.87 -39.84 -21.76
N THR A 172 -14.50 -40.79 -21.08
CA THR A 172 -14.20 -42.24 -21.15
C THR A 172 -15.53 -42.99 -21.02
N PRO A 173 -15.63 -44.18 -21.60
CA PRO A 173 -16.41 -44.45 -22.80
C PRO A 173 -17.78 -45.02 -22.47
N LEU A 174 -18.85 -44.29 -22.78
CA LEU A 174 -20.23 -44.79 -22.73
C LEU A 174 -20.57 -45.68 -23.95
N LEU A 175 -19.57 -46.44 -24.43
CA LEU A 175 -19.67 -47.32 -25.58
C LEU A 175 -19.19 -48.76 -25.27
N LEU A 176 -18.67 -49.05 -24.07
CA LEU A 176 -18.24 -50.41 -23.71
C LEU A 176 -19.36 -51.27 -23.10
N HIS A 177 -20.47 -50.68 -22.66
CA HIS A 177 -21.62 -51.44 -22.14
C HIS A 177 -22.59 -51.94 -23.22
N ALA A 178 -22.43 -51.54 -24.49
CA ALA A 178 -23.26 -51.98 -25.61
C ALA A 178 -22.69 -53.17 -26.39
N ALA A 179 -21.45 -53.60 -26.12
CA ALA A 179 -20.76 -54.67 -26.87
C ALA A 179 -20.55 -55.98 -26.08
N ALA A 180 -20.93 -56.05 -24.80
CA ALA A 180 -20.83 -57.25 -23.96
C ALA A 180 -22.20 -57.94 -23.73
N GLY A 181 -23.13 -57.74 -24.65
CA GLY A 181 -24.36 -58.52 -24.74
C GLY A 181 -24.24 -59.55 -25.86
N HIS A 182 -23.51 -60.64 -25.59
CA HIS A 182 -23.69 -61.97 -26.22
C HIS A 182 -22.90 -63.03 -25.45
#